data_AF-A0A8E2E790-F1
#
_entry.id   AF-A0A8E2E790-F1
#
_cell.length_a   1.000
_cell.length_b   1.000
_cell.length_c   1.000
_cell.angle_alpha   90.00
_cell.angle_beta   90.00
_cell.angle_gamma   90.00
#
_symmetry.space_group_name_H-M   'P 1'
#
loop_
_entity.id
_entity.type
_entity.pdbx_description
1 polymer ?
#
loop_
_entity_poly.entity_id
_entity_poly.type
_entity_poly.pdbx_seq_one_letter_code
_entity_poly.pdbx_strand_id
1 'polypeptide(L)'
;MSYNQIFSKRMLGIITKGGKEITLSAATETSTWARPDFVAEAIKAPFEQAVQAYAGPLPSDTKEICARESDHMSEGDSRDHFTGVCLDSKGNGTTVHFPVAKTYQPSYPVSQQAPIQQTATSATPQWVWDKDAQKYKYWNGSEWIWQ
;
A
#
# COMPACT_ATOMS: atom_id res chain seq x y z
N MET A 1 16.34 10.28 12.06
CA MET A 1 16.19 10.24 10.59
C MET A 1 14.85 10.88 10.25
N SER A 2 14.79 11.87 9.36
CA SER A 2 13.50 12.36 8.85
C SER A 2 12.92 11.30 7.92
N TYR A 3 11.62 11.02 8.04
CA TYR A 3 10.94 10.19 7.05
C TYR A 3 10.94 10.91 5.69
N ASN A 4 10.83 10.17 4.58
CA ASN A 4 10.60 10.79 3.27
C ASN A 4 9.33 11.64 3.37
N GLN A 5 9.48 12.95 3.18
CA GLN A 5 8.40 13.91 3.43
C GLN A 5 7.23 13.59 2.50
N ILE A 6 6.02 13.54 3.04
CA ILE A 6 4.80 13.27 2.27
C ILE A 6 4.27 14.61 1.76
N PHE A 7 4.19 14.78 0.44
CA PHE A 7 3.68 16.00 -0.19
C PHE A 7 2.20 15.90 -0.53
N SER A 8 1.75 14.74 -1.02
CA SER A 8 0.34 14.47 -1.29
C SER A 8 -0.05 13.05 -0.88
N LYS A 9 -1.34 12.86 -0.60
CA LYS A 9 -1.90 11.58 -0.12
C LYS A 9 -3.37 11.42 -0.48
N ARG A 10 -3.79 10.16 -0.60
CA ARG A 10 -5.16 9.71 -0.83
C ARG A 10 -5.78 9.25 0.49
N MET A 11 -6.97 9.73 0.84
CA MET A 11 -7.73 9.19 1.97
C MET A 11 -8.31 7.83 1.60
N LEU A 12 -8.08 6.82 2.43
CA LEU A 12 -8.56 5.46 2.24
C LEU A 12 -9.79 5.15 3.10
N GLY A 13 -9.94 5.79 4.26
CA GLY A 13 -11.11 5.61 5.11
C GLY A 13 -10.86 6.02 6.55
N ILE A 14 -11.78 5.63 7.43
CA ILE A 14 -11.68 5.83 8.88
C ILE A 14 -11.88 4.48 9.55
N ILE A 15 -11.02 4.17 10.52
CA ILE A 15 -11.17 2.99 11.38
C ILE A 15 -11.35 3.40 12.83
N THR A 16 -11.93 2.51 13.63
CA THR A 16 -11.91 2.63 15.09
C THR A 16 -10.87 1.66 15.66
N LYS A 17 -9.91 2.17 16.44
CA LYS A 17 -8.91 1.34 17.13
C LYS A 17 -8.67 1.90 18.54
N GLY A 18 -8.78 1.05 19.56
CA GLY A 18 -8.64 1.48 20.96
C GLY A 18 -9.64 2.57 21.38
N GLY A 19 -10.86 2.54 20.83
CA GLY A 19 -11.90 3.53 21.10
C GLY A 19 -11.67 4.90 20.45
N LYS A 20 -10.69 5.03 19.55
CA LYS A 20 -10.40 6.26 18.80
C LYS A 20 -10.66 6.06 17.32
N GLU A 21 -11.24 7.07 16.68
CA GLU A 21 -11.29 7.17 15.22
C GLU A 21 -9.91 7.60 14.69
N ILE A 22 -9.43 6.87 13.69
CA ILE A 22 -8.15 7.11 13.03
C ILE A 22 -8.40 7.12 11.52
N THR A 23 -7.97 8.18 10.85
CA THR A 23 -7.99 8.26 9.39
C THR A 23 -6.90 7.37 8.81
N LEU A 24 -7.25 6.54 7.82
CA LEU A 24 -6.28 5.84 6.99
C LEU A 24 -6.08 6.60 5.69
N SER A 25 -4.83 6.76 5.30
CA SER A 25 -4.45 7.36 4.03
C SER A 25 -3.26 6.64 3.42
N ALA A 26 -2.95 6.99 2.18
CA ALA A 26 -1.84 6.43 1.42
C ALA A 26 -1.13 7.56 0.68
N ALA A 27 0.18 7.69 0.85
CA ALA A 27 0.96 8.72 0.19
C ALA A 27 0.87 8.56 -1.34
N THR A 28 0.61 9.63 -2.07
CA THR A 28 0.62 9.65 -3.54
C THR A 28 1.88 10.34 -4.05
N GLU A 29 2.54 11.13 -3.20
CA GLU A 29 3.81 11.77 -3.50
C GLU A 29 4.63 11.97 -2.24
N THR A 30 5.92 11.69 -2.35
CA THR A 30 6.92 11.94 -1.32
C THR A 30 8.11 12.68 -1.91
N SER A 31 9.06 13.06 -1.06
CA SER A 31 10.33 13.64 -1.48
C SER A 31 11.17 12.76 -2.44
N THR A 32 10.82 11.48 -2.64
CA THR A 32 11.61 10.54 -3.45
C THR A 32 10.82 9.86 -4.58
N TRP A 33 9.49 9.89 -4.57
CA TRP A 33 8.66 9.24 -5.59
C TRP A 33 7.24 9.79 -5.64
N ALA A 34 6.54 9.55 -6.76
CA ALA A 34 5.11 9.79 -6.92
C ALA A 34 4.41 8.53 -7.46
N ARG A 35 3.14 8.31 -7.10
CA ARG A 35 2.28 7.25 -7.62
C ARG A 35 0.86 7.75 -7.91
N PRO A 36 0.16 7.18 -8.89
CA PRO A 36 -1.24 7.54 -9.14
C PRO A 36 -2.19 7.16 -7.99
N ASP A 37 -3.28 7.93 -7.84
CA ASP A 37 -4.33 7.70 -6.84
C ASP A 37 -4.91 6.27 -6.86
N PHE A 38 -5.10 5.68 -8.03
CA PHE A 38 -5.68 4.34 -8.12
C PHE A 38 -4.77 3.26 -7.51
N VAL A 39 -3.45 3.46 -7.55
CA VAL A 39 -2.46 2.57 -6.90
C VAL A 39 -2.51 2.76 -5.38
N ALA A 40 -2.69 4.00 -4.92
CA ALA A 40 -2.89 4.29 -3.49
C ALA A 40 -4.20 3.67 -2.97
N GLU A 41 -5.27 3.69 -3.77
CA GLU A 41 -6.56 3.08 -3.39
C GLU A 41 -6.47 1.54 -3.32
N ALA A 42 -5.70 0.91 -4.20
CA ALA A 42 -5.56 -0.55 -4.26
C ALA A 42 -4.97 -1.17 -2.98
N ILE A 43 -4.21 -0.41 -2.18
CA ILE A 43 -3.64 -0.90 -0.92
C ILE A 43 -4.59 -0.76 0.28
N LYS A 44 -5.79 -0.21 0.10
CA LYS A 44 -6.74 0.06 1.20
C LYS A 44 -7.04 -1.17 2.06
N ALA A 45 -7.59 -2.22 1.45
CA ALA A 45 -8.01 -3.42 2.15
C ALA A 45 -6.86 -4.10 2.92
N PRO A 46 -5.69 -4.36 2.30
CA PRO A 46 -4.56 -4.93 3.04
C PRO A 46 -4.07 -4.04 4.17
N PHE A 47 -3.96 -2.74 3.90
CA PHE A 47 -3.40 -1.81 4.87
C PHE A 47 -4.32 -1.67 6.08
N GLU A 48 -5.63 -1.55 5.85
CA GLU A 48 -6.62 -1.55 6.92
C GLU A 48 -6.54 -2.82 7.78
N GLN A 49 -6.43 -4.00 7.15
CA GLN A 49 -6.26 -5.26 7.86
C GLN A 49 -4.98 -5.28 8.71
N ALA A 50 -3.85 -4.85 8.14
CA ALA A 50 -2.56 -4.80 8.84
C ALA A 50 -2.61 -3.84 10.04
N VAL A 51 -3.21 -2.66 9.87
CA VAL A 51 -3.41 -1.69 10.96
C VAL A 51 -4.33 -2.24 12.04
N GLN A 52 -5.42 -2.91 11.68
CA GLN A 52 -6.33 -3.53 12.64
C GLN A 52 -5.65 -4.64 13.44
N ALA A 53 -4.91 -5.53 12.75
CA ALA A 53 -4.20 -6.65 13.36
C ALA A 53 -2.99 -6.23 14.22
N TYR A 54 -2.45 -5.02 14.01
CA TYR A 54 -1.30 -4.53 14.76
C TYR A 54 -1.60 -4.40 16.26
N ALA A 55 -0.91 -5.19 17.07
CA ALA A 55 -1.04 -5.19 18.53
C ALA A 55 0.00 -4.28 19.23
N GLY A 56 0.92 -3.68 18.47
CA GLY A 56 1.94 -2.79 19.03
C GLY A 56 1.37 -1.42 19.44
N PRO A 57 2.17 -0.62 20.16
CA PRO A 57 1.76 0.71 20.58
C PRO A 57 1.69 1.67 19.37
N LEU A 58 0.59 2.40 19.26
CA LEU A 58 0.52 3.59 18.43
C LEU A 58 0.83 4.82 19.29
N PRO A 59 1.46 5.88 18.74
CA PRO A 59 1.56 7.17 19.42
C PRO A 59 0.17 7.65 19.88
N SER A 60 0.07 8.12 21.13
CA SER A 60 -1.22 8.33 21.81
C SER A 60 -2.13 9.38 21.15
N ASP A 61 -1.53 10.26 20.37
CA ASP A 61 -2.12 11.40 19.66
C ASP A 61 -2.28 11.16 18.15
N THR A 62 -2.06 9.92 17.69
CA THR A 62 -2.27 9.54 16.29
C THR A 62 -3.71 9.88 15.85
N LYS A 63 -3.83 10.72 14.83
CA LYS A 63 -5.08 11.07 14.15
C LYS A 63 -5.19 10.41 12.79
N GLU A 64 -4.04 10.15 12.17
CA GLU A 64 -3.98 9.56 10.85
C GLU A 64 -2.81 8.58 10.78
N ILE A 65 -3.02 7.47 10.06
CA ILE A 65 -1.94 6.57 9.68
C ILE A 65 -1.87 6.60 8.15
N CYS A 66 -0.78 7.16 7.64
CA CYS A 66 -0.53 7.25 6.20
C CYS A 66 0.41 6.13 5.77
N ALA A 67 -0.04 5.21 4.92
CA ALA A 67 0.83 4.24 4.26
C ALA A 67 1.81 4.97 3.34
N ARG A 68 3.08 5.00 3.74
CA ARG A 68 4.16 5.58 2.93
C ARG A 68 4.56 4.60 1.85
N GLU A 69 4.95 3.40 2.23
CA GLU A 69 5.32 2.35 1.28
C GLU A 69 4.21 1.30 1.18
N SER A 70 4.10 0.69 0.01
CA SER A 70 3.39 -0.56 -0.18
C SER A 70 4.06 -1.68 0.63
N ASP A 71 3.43 -2.84 0.69
CA ASP A 71 4.05 -4.04 1.26
C ASP A 71 5.45 -4.29 0.69
N HIS A 72 6.43 -4.42 1.56
CA HIS A 72 7.80 -4.78 1.20
C HIS A 72 8.50 -5.55 2.32
N MET A 73 9.48 -6.35 1.92
CA MET A 73 10.51 -6.87 2.81
C MET A 73 11.63 -5.84 2.94
N SER A 74 12.22 -5.72 4.12
CA SER A 74 13.43 -4.90 4.32
C SER A 74 14.62 -5.83 4.62
N GLU A 75 15.86 -5.37 4.38
CA GLU A 75 17.06 -6.16 4.68
C GLU A 75 17.16 -6.58 6.16
N GLY A 76 16.55 -5.81 7.07
CA GLY A 76 16.54 -6.09 8.52
C GLY A 76 15.27 -6.76 9.07
N ASP A 77 14.18 -6.82 8.29
CA ASP A 77 12.93 -7.46 8.67
C ASP A 77 12.41 -8.32 7.51
N SER A 78 12.53 -9.64 7.69
CA SER A 78 12.09 -10.66 6.73
C SER A 78 10.56 -10.87 6.72
N ARG A 79 9.81 -10.07 7.47
CA ARG A 79 8.35 -10.05 7.44
C ARG A 79 7.87 -8.99 6.46
N ASP A 80 6.88 -9.36 5.67
CA ASP A 80 6.07 -8.45 4.87
C ASP A 80 5.40 -7.43 5.79
N HIS A 81 5.50 -6.15 5.46
CA HIS A 81 4.95 -5.08 6.26
C HIS A 81 4.64 -3.84 5.44
N PHE A 82 3.66 -3.07 5.90
CA PHE A 82 3.50 -1.69 5.47
C PHE A 82 4.35 -0.78 6.34
N THR A 83 5.09 0.13 5.72
CA THR A 83 5.66 1.27 6.44
C THR A 83 4.65 2.42 6.43
N GLY A 84 4.08 2.69 7.60
CA GLY A 84 3.16 3.81 7.81
C GLY A 84 3.79 4.95 8.62
N VAL A 85 3.23 6.15 8.47
CA VAL A 85 3.53 7.30 9.33
C VAL A 85 2.29 7.64 10.14
N CYS A 86 2.41 7.52 11.47
CA CYS A 86 1.39 7.94 12.42
C CYS A 86 1.51 9.46 12.62
N LEU A 87 0.54 10.22 12.11
CA LEU A 87 0.50 11.67 12.16
C LEU A 87 -0.38 12.14 13.32
N ASP A 88 0.12 13.11 14.09
CA ASP A 88 -0.66 13.84 15.08
C ASP A 88 -1.48 14.98 14.44
N SER A 89 -2.24 15.72 15.26
CA SER A 89 -3.04 16.87 14.78
C SER A 89 -2.21 18.07 14.29
N LYS A 90 -0.89 18.06 14.53
CA LYS A 90 0.05 19.11 14.11
C LYS A 90 0.84 18.69 12.86
N GLY A 91 0.62 17.47 12.35
CA GLY A 91 1.35 16.90 11.23
C GLY A 91 2.72 16.31 11.60
N ASN A 92 3.04 16.16 12.89
CA ASN A 92 4.25 15.45 13.30
C ASN A 92 4.06 13.95 13.08
N GLY A 93 5.04 13.31 12.45
CA GLY A 93 4.95 11.92 12.01
C GLY A 93 5.94 11.01 12.73
N THR A 94 5.44 9.89 13.25
CA THR A 94 6.27 8.77 13.72
C THR A 94 6.13 7.58 12.77
N THR A 95 7.24 7.03 12.29
CA THR A 95 7.21 5.83 11.43
C THR A 95 6.88 4.58 12.27
N VAL A 96 5.93 3.79 11.79
CA VAL A 96 5.52 2.52 12.40
C VAL A 96 5.42 1.46 11.29
N HIS A 97 5.98 0.28 11.54
CA HIS A 97 5.87 -0.86 10.65
C HIS A 97 4.68 -1.72 11.07
N PHE A 98 3.76 -1.97 10.14
CA PHE A 98 2.56 -2.76 10.32
C PHE A 98 2.76 -4.12 9.67
N PRO A 99 3.00 -5.21 10.45
CA PRO A 99 3.24 -6.53 9.90
C PRO A 99 2.02 -7.04 9.14
N VAL A 100 2.27 -7.67 8.00
CA VAL A 100 1.28 -8.40 7.22
C VAL A 100 1.46 -9.88 7.55
N ALA A 101 0.39 -10.56 7.96
CA ALA A 101 0.44 -12.01 8.14
C ALA A 101 0.65 -12.68 6.77
N LYS A 102 1.59 -13.62 6.63
CA LYS A 102 1.92 -14.30 5.36
C LYS A 102 0.75 -14.98 4.64
N THR A 103 -0.40 -15.12 5.29
CA THR A 103 -1.67 -15.57 4.69
C THR A 103 -2.30 -14.52 3.77
N TYR A 104 -1.93 -13.25 3.91
CA TYR A 104 -2.26 -12.21 2.95
C TYR A 104 -1.17 -12.19 1.88
N GLN A 105 -1.33 -13.02 0.87
CA GLN A 105 -0.76 -12.76 -0.44
C GLN A 105 -1.72 -11.77 -1.10
N PRO A 106 -1.36 -10.48 -1.30
CA PRO A 106 -2.03 -9.77 -2.36
C PRO A 106 -1.76 -10.58 -3.61
N SER A 107 -2.79 -11.12 -4.25
CA SER A 107 -2.64 -11.79 -5.54
C SER A 107 -2.31 -10.74 -6.60
N TYR A 108 -1.14 -10.13 -6.51
CA TYR A 108 -0.45 -9.66 -7.69
C TYR A 108 0.10 -10.93 -8.34
N PRO A 109 -0.23 -11.21 -9.61
CA PRO A 109 0.34 -12.36 -10.29
C PRO A 109 1.86 -12.17 -10.34
N VAL A 110 2.56 -12.82 -9.42
CA VAL A 110 3.97 -13.15 -9.59
C VAL A 110 4.00 -13.99 -10.85
N SER A 111 4.62 -13.47 -11.90
CA SER A 111 4.88 -14.20 -13.14
C SER A 111 5.85 -15.34 -12.86
N GLN A 112 5.34 -16.46 -12.36
CA GLN A 112 5.94 -17.76 -12.59
C GLN A 112 5.38 -18.29 -13.91
N GLN A 113 6.30 -18.68 -14.77
CA GLN A 113 6.05 -19.11 -16.14
C GLN A 113 5.19 -20.40 -16.17
N ALA A 114 4.04 -20.32 -16.86
CA ALA A 114 3.24 -21.36 -17.53
C ALA A 114 2.55 -22.48 -16.70
N PRO A 115 1.50 -23.18 -17.21
CA PRO A 115 0.77 -23.01 -18.48
C PRO A 115 -0.73 -22.64 -18.32
N ILE A 116 -1.22 -22.00 -19.37
CA ILE A 116 -2.59 -21.62 -19.74
C ILE A 116 -3.69 -22.60 -19.32
N GLN A 117 -4.66 -22.10 -18.54
CA GLN A 117 -6.08 -22.45 -18.63
C GLN A 117 -6.90 -21.31 -18.01
N GLN A 118 -7.35 -20.37 -18.85
CA GLN A 118 -8.23 -19.26 -18.45
C GLN A 118 -9.67 -19.58 -18.85
N THR A 119 -10.49 -19.94 -17.86
CA THR A 119 -11.93 -19.66 -17.89
C THR A 119 -12.13 -18.20 -17.52
N ALA A 120 -12.73 -17.45 -18.43
CA ALA A 120 -13.04 -16.04 -18.28
C ALA A 120 -14.12 -15.82 -17.22
N THR A 121 -13.91 -14.85 -16.31
CA THR A 121 -14.96 -13.94 -15.83
C THR A 121 -14.38 -12.72 -15.09
N SER A 122 -14.91 -11.54 -15.44
CA SER A 122 -14.81 -10.22 -14.80
C SER A 122 -13.41 -9.58 -14.65
N ALA A 123 -12.95 -8.90 -15.69
CA ALA A 123 -11.66 -8.20 -15.69
C ALA A 123 -11.83 -6.68 -15.49
N THR A 124 -11.62 -6.19 -14.26
CA THR A 124 -10.93 -4.91 -14.10
C THR A 124 -9.53 -5.07 -14.69
N PRO A 125 -9.03 -4.12 -15.49
CA PRO A 125 -7.71 -4.23 -16.10
C PRO A 125 -6.66 -4.39 -15.00
N GLN A 126 -5.97 -5.53 -15.00
CA GLN A 126 -4.86 -5.80 -14.09
C GLN A 126 -3.62 -5.10 -14.65
N TRP A 127 -3.32 -3.93 -14.10
CA TRP A 127 -2.11 -3.18 -14.44
C TRP A 127 -0.87 -3.83 -13.82
N VAL A 128 0.18 -3.96 -14.63
CA VAL A 128 1.47 -4.53 -14.28
C VAL A 128 2.53 -3.46 -14.48
N TRP A 129 3.38 -3.23 -13.47
CA TRP A 129 4.53 -2.34 -13.59
C TRP A 129 5.66 -3.03 -14.36
N ASP A 130 6.12 -2.38 -15.42
CA ASP A 130 7.29 -2.81 -16.18
C ASP A 130 8.54 -2.07 -15.65
N LYS A 131 9.47 -2.81 -15.03
CA LYS A 131 10.68 -2.23 -14.45
C LYS A 131 11.64 -1.67 -15.50
N ASP A 132 11.66 -2.26 -16.69
CA ASP A 132 12.57 -1.88 -17.77
C ASP A 132 12.05 -0.64 -18.52
N ALA A 133 10.74 -0.58 -18.72
CA ALA A 133 10.09 0.57 -19.37
C ALA A 133 9.70 1.70 -18.40
N GLN A 134 9.79 1.46 -17.08
CA GLN A 134 9.35 2.38 -16.01
C GLN A 134 7.92 2.91 -16.21
N LYS A 135 7.01 2.05 -16.70
CA LYS A 135 5.61 2.39 -17.01
C LYS A 135 4.67 1.24 -16.66
N TYR A 136 3.40 1.56 -16.50
CA TYR A 136 2.38 0.55 -16.29
C TYR A 136 1.86 0.04 -17.63
N LYS A 137 1.52 -1.24 -17.69
CA LYS A 137 0.81 -1.85 -18.82
C LYS A 137 -0.29 -2.78 -18.34
N TYR A 138 -1.37 -2.91 -19.11
CA TYR A 138 -2.36 -3.97 -18.89
C TYR A 138 -2.66 -4.70 -20.19
N TRP A 139 -3.09 -5.96 -20.07
CA TRP A 139 -3.53 -6.76 -21.20
C TRP A 139 -5.04 -6.56 -21.41
N ASN A 140 -5.43 -6.07 -22.59
CA ASN A 140 -6.85 -5.84 -22.91
C ASN A 140 -7.54 -7.04 -23.57
N GLY A 141 -6.82 -8.16 -23.78
CA GLY A 141 -7.29 -9.33 -24.52
C GLY A 141 -6.66 -9.48 -25.91
N SER A 142 -6.07 -8.43 -26.48
CA SER A 142 -5.42 -8.44 -27.80
C SER A 142 -4.01 -7.85 -27.80
N GLU A 143 -3.75 -6.85 -26.96
CA GLU A 143 -2.46 -6.16 -26.90
C GLU A 143 -2.16 -5.62 -25.49
N TRP A 144 -0.90 -5.26 -25.29
CA TRP A 144 -0.46 -4.54 -24.09
C TRP A 144 -0.68 -3.05 -24.29
N ILE A 145 -1.56 -2.47 -23.48
CA ILE A 145 -1.82 -1.03 -23.45
C ILE A 145 -0.94 -0.40 -22.37
N TRP A 146 -0.18 0.63 -22.73
CA TRP A 146 0.76 1.34 -21.87
C TRP A 146 0.17 2.64 -21.32
N GLN A 147 0.54 2.99 -20.08
CA GLN A 147 0.24 4.29 -19.45
C GLN A 147 1.49 4.84 -18.76
#